data_AF-A0A939URH9-F1
#
_entry.id   AF-A0A939URH9-F1
#
_cell.length_a   1.000
_cell.length_b   1.000
_cell.length_c   1.000
_cell.angle_alpha   90.00
_cell.angle_beta   90.00
_cell.angle_gamma   90.00
#
_symmetry.space_group_name_H-M   'P 1'
#
loop_
_entity.id
_entity.type
_entity.pdbx_description
1 polymer ?
#
loop_
_entity_poly.entity_id
_entity_poly.type
_entity_poly.pdbx_seq_one_letter_code
_entity_poly.pdbx_strand_id
1 'polypeptide(L)'
;MTVKQIVEECVVKMGLDNFINNQSYTADEQKLVDRLVFNVNVVYREIVTSYLPLIDSADVEIVNGEYAFSSLTGVRILYPVRLEAGDRDVKFKTYATKLKCDYSGPAKLYYAYLPSSDFAFADSINDARITSQVMCAGVLAEYYFQNKVFDLAKSFDLDYRAGLSVLKYKGRSMFLKDGRW
;
A
#
# COMPACT_ATOMS: atom_id res chain seq x y z
N MET A 1 -5.34 -11.97 -1.81
CA MET A 1 -6.37 -11.80 -2.88
C MET A 1 -5.65 -11.68 -4.22
N THR A 2 -6.25 -12.06 -5.35
CA THR A 2 -5.59 -11.91 -6.66
C THR A 2 -6.04 -10.64 -7.38
N VAL A 3 -5.17 -10.06 -8.22
CA VAL A 3 -5.53 -8.91 -9.05
C VAL A 3 -6.70 -9.26 -9.98
N LYS A 4 -6.68 -10.47 -10.55
CA LYS A 4 -7.81 -11.04 -11.32
C LYS A 4 -9.16 -10.91 -10.59
N GLN A 5 -9.24 -11.27 -9.30
CA GLN A 5 -10.48 -11.17 -8.52
C GLN A 5 -10.97 -9.72 -8.38
N ILE A 6 -10.06 -8.77 -8.20
CA ILE A 6 -10.41 -7.35 -8.10
C ILE A 6 -10.95 -6.83 -9.42
N VAL A 7 -10.30 -7.18 -10.53
CA VAL A 7 -10.73 -6.78 -11.87
C VAL A 7 -12.09 -7.38 -12.21
N GLU A 8 -12.32 -8.65 -11.87
CA GLU A 8 -13.63 -9.32 -12.02
C GLU A 8 -14.72 -8.59 -11.23
N GLU A 9 -14.46 -8.23 -9.96
CA GLU A 9 -15.40 -7.46 -9.15
C GLU A 9 -15.69 -6.07 -9.76
N CYS A 10 -14.68 -5.42 -10.34
CA CYS A 10 -14.84 -4.14 -11.03
C CYS A 10 -15.75 -4.26 -12.26
N VAL A 11 -15.50 -5.23 -13.14
CA VAL A 11 -16.31 -5.44 -14.37
C VAL A 11 -17.77 -5.66 -14.02
N VAL A 12 -18.06 -6.48 -13.01
CA VAL A 12 -19.42 -6.74 -12.54
C VAL A 12 -20.08 -5.46 -11.99
N LYS A 13 -19.37 -4.66 -11.20
CA LYS A 13 -19.90 -3.39 -10.67
C LYS A 13 -20.10 -2.31 -11.74
N MET A 14 -19.36 -2.38 -12.85
CA MET A 14 -19.59 -1.53 -14.01
C MET A 14 -20.87 -1.92 -14.78
N GLY A 15 -21.48 -3.06 -14.46
CA GLY A 15 -22.68 -3.58 -15.13
C GLY A 15 -22.38 -4.29 -16.46
N LEU A 16 -21.13 -4.72 -16.67
CA LEU A 16 -20.70 -5.48 -17.85
C LEU A 16 -20.81 -6.98 -17.57
N ASP A 17 -21.02 -7.77 -18.63
CA ASP A 17 -20.93 -9.21 -18.54
C ASP A 17 -19.52 -9.66 -18.16
N ASN A 18 -19.42 -10.67 -17.31
CA ASN A 18 -18.13 -11.14 -16.83
C ASN A 18 -17.37 -11.92 -17.92
N PHE A 19 -16.51 -11.22 -18.66
CA PHE A 19 -15.65 -11.80 -19.69
C PHE A 19 -14.27 -12.26 -19.16
N ILE A 20 -13.96 -12.04 -17.88
CA ILE A 20 -12.63 -12.29 -17.27
C ILE A 20 -12.24 -13.78 -17.22
N ASN A 21 -13.22 -14.67 -17.37
CA ASN A 21 -12.98 -16.12 -17.45
C ASN A 21 -13.00 -16.67 -18.87
N ASN A 22 -13.12 -15.80 -19.89
CA ASN A 22 -13.10 -16.22 -21.29
C ASN A 22 -11.68 -16.67 -21.70
N GLN A 23 -11.60 -17.62 -22.64
CA GLN A 23 -10.32 -18.13 -23.16
C GLN A 23 -9.57 -17.11 -24.03
N SER A 24 -10.28 -16.13 -24.60
CA SER A 24 -9.69 -15.05 -25.40
C SER A 24 -10.43 -13.75 -25.18
N TYR A 25 -9.67 -12.65 -25.11
CA TYR A 25 -10.18 -11.29 -25.01
C TYR A 25 -10.20 -10.63 -26.38
N THR A 26 -11.22 -9.81 -26.62
CA THR A 26 -11.22 -8.84 -27.72
C THR A 26 -10.20 -7.74 -27.44
N ALA A 27 -9.81 -6.99 -28.48
CA ALA A 27 -8.83 -5.90 -28.33
C ALA A 27 -9.30 -4.80 -27.37
N ASP A 28 -10.61 -4.58 -27.25
CA ASP A 28 -11.15 -3.55 -26.35
C ASP A 28 -11.30 -4.07 -24.92
N GLU A 29 -11.64 -5.35 -24.73
CA GLU A 29 -11.60 -6.01 -23.42
C GLU A 29 -10.19 -6.02 -22.83
N GLN A 30 -9.16 -6.31 -23.64
CA GLN A 30 -7.77 -6.28 -23.19
C GLN A 30 -7.36 -4.87 -22.74
N LYS A 31 -7.70 -3.83 -23.51
CA LYS A 31 -7.42 -2.44 -23.11
C LYS A 31 -8.12 -2.07 -21.80
N LEU A 32 -9.34 -2.56 -21.58
CA LEU A 32 -10.08 -2.32 -20.34
C LEU A 32 -9.36 -2.99 -19.17
N VAL A 33 -8.97 -4.27 -19.31
CA VAL A 33 -8.22 -5.00 -18.28
C VAL A 33 -6.90 -4.30 -17.96
N ASP A 34 -6.12 -3.91 -18.98
CA ASP A 34 -4.83 -3.24 -18.79
C ASP A 34 -4.99 -1.92 -18.01
N ARG A 35 -6.05 -1.14 -18.31
CA ARG A 35 -6.36 0.08 -17.56
C ARG A 35 -6.77 -0.21 -16.13
N LEU A 36 -7.57 -1.24 -15.89
CA LEU A 36 -7.98 -1.62 -14.54
C LEU A 36 -6.78 -2.11 -13.71
N VAL A 37 -5.88 -2.90 -14.29
CA VAL A 37 -4.62 -3.33 -13.64
C VAL A 37 -3.73 -2.13 -13.34
N PHE A 38 -3.61 -1.17 -14.26
CA PHE A 38 -2.90 0.08 -13.99
C PHE A 38 -3.49 0.81 -12.78
N ASN A 39 -4.82 0.95 -12.72
CA ASN A 39 -5.50 1.61 -11.61
C ASN A 39 -5.38 0.83 -10.30
N VAL A 40 -5.33 -0.50 -10.32
CA VAL A 40 -5.00 -1.32 -9.13
C VAL A 40 -3.66 -0.92 -8.54
N ASN A 41 -2.63 -0.75 -9.39
CA ASN A 41 -1.30 -0.34 -8.94
C ASN A 41 -1.27 1.08 -8.39
N VAL A 42 -1.99 2.02 -9.00
CA VAL A 42 -2.12 3.41 -8.51
C VAL A 42 -2.78 3.44 -7.14
N VAL A 43 -3.93 2.77 -6.99
CA VAL A 43 -4.68 2.72 -5.75
C VAL A 43 -3.88 2.02 -4.66
N TYR A 44 -3.27 0.88 -4.97
CA TYR A 44 -2.45 0.17 -3.98
C TYR A 44 -1.27 1.03 -3.49
N ARG A 45 -0.62 1.76 -4.41
CA ARG A 45 0.45 2.71 -4.06
C ARG A 45 -0.05 3.83 -3.17
N GLU A 46 -1.24 4.38 -3.43
CA GLU A 46 -1.87 5.37 -2.55
C GLU A 46 -2.11 4.79 -1.15
N ILE A 47 -2.67 3.58 -1.06
CA ILE A 47 -2.92 2.89 0.20
C ILE A 47 -1.63 2.73 1.01
N VAL A 48 -0.58 2.18 0.41
CA VAL A 48 0.69 1.91 1.10
C VAL A 48 1.40 3.22 1.50
N THR A 49 1.32 4.26 0.68
CA THR A 49 2.02 5.53 0.98
C THR A 49 1.30 6.39 2.01
N SER A 50 -0.03 6.42 1.97
CA SER A 50 -0.82 7.42 2.71
C SER A 50 -1.61 6.86 3.89
N TYR A 51 -2.00 5.58 3.84
CA TYR A 51 -2.96 5.02 4.81
C TYR A 51 -2.39 3.85 5.61
N LEU A 52 -1.82 2.85 4.94
CA LEU A 52 -1.40 1.56 5.50
C LEU A 52 0.02 1.21 5.03
N PRO A 53 1.05 1.89 5.56
CA PRO A 53 2.44 1.59 5.22
C PRO A 53 2.78 0.12 5.51
N LEU A 54 3.58 -0.45 4.62
CA LEU A 54 4.22 -1.75 4.82
C LEU A 54 5.48 -1.53 5.63
N ILE A 55 5.63 -2.25 6.73
CA ILE A 55 6.77 -2.13 7.64
C ILE A 55 7.62 -3.38 7.48
N ASP A 56 8.91 -3.17 7.30
CA ASP A 56 9.92 -4.23 7.28
C ASP A 56 11.07 -3.84 8.21
N SER A 57 11.93 -4.81 8.53
CA SER A 57 13.11 -4.61 9.36
C SER A 57 14.36 -5.13 8.69
N ALA A 58 15.42 -4.32 8.67
CA ALA A 58 16.73 -4.74 8.19
C ALA A 58 17.81 -4.49 9.24
N ASP A 59 18.79 -5.39 9.28
CA ASP A 59 20.00 -5.21 10.06
C ASP A 59 20.92 -4.22 9.32
N VAL A 60 21.31 -3.16 10.00
CA VAL A 60 22.08 -2.05 9.46
C VAL A 60 23.29 -1.76 10.34
N GLU A 61 24.39 -1.33 9.73
CA GLU A 61 25.57 -0.85 10.44
C GLU A 61 25.62 0.67 10.37
N ILE A 62 25.59 1.32 11.53
CA ILE A 62 25.64 2.78 11.63
C ILE A 62 27.08 3.22 11.85
N VAL A 63 27.59 4.02 10.91
CA VAL A 63 28.97 4.51 10.93
C VAL A 63 28.96 5.98 11.28
N ASN A 64 29.68 6.37 12.34
CA ASN A 64 29.79 7.76 12.81
C ASN A 64 28.43 8.43 13.11
N GLY A 65 27.44 7.65 13.56
CA GLY A 65 26.11 8.16 13.84
C GLY A 65 25.26 8.48 12.61
N GLU A 66 25.68 8.07 11.42
CA GLU A 66 24.92 8.30 10.18
C GLU A 66 24.69 7.01 9.40
N TYR A 67 23.52 6.93 8.76
CA TYR A 67 23.14 5.82 7.89
C TYR A 67 22.50 6.36 6.61
N ALA A 68 23.00 5.96 5.44
CA ALA A 68 22.48 6.39 4.15
C ALA A 68 21.40 5.42 3.64
N PHE A 69 20.25 5.94 3.22
CA PHE A 69 19.15 5.11 2.72
C PHE A 69 19.46 4.43 1.38
N SER A 70 20.43 4.96 0.62
CA SER A 70 20.92 4.34 -0.61
C SER A 70 21.57 2.98 -0.39
N SER A 71 21.96 2.66 0.84
CA SER A 71 22.60 1.38 1.19
C SER A 71 21.59 0.23 1.30
N LEU A 72 20.28 0.51 1.33
CA LEU A 72 19.25 -0.51 1.34
C LEU A 72 18.93 -0.95 -0.09
N THR A 73 19.39 -2.15 -0.43
CA THR A 73 19.22 -2.74 -1.76
C THR A 73 17.82 -3.31 -1.92
N GLY A 74 17.17 -3.01 -3.05
CA GLY A 74 15.96 -3.70 -3.48
C GLY A 74 14.64 -3.16 -2.92
N VAL A 75 14.66 -2.14 -2.05
CA VAL A 75 13.46 -1.60 -1.43
C VAL A 75 13.46 -0.06 -1.45
N ARG A 76 12.34 0.55 -1.85
CA ARG A 76 12.16 2.00 -1.78
C ARG A 76 11.59 2.40 -0.43
N ILE A 77 12.43 2.95 0.43
CA ILE A 77 12.03 3.43 1.75
C ILE A 77 11.18 4.70 1.63
N LEU A 78 10.12 4.77 2.42
CA LEU A 78 9.31 5.97 2.61
C LEU A 78 9.82 6.77 3.82
N TYR A 79 9.90 6.13 4.98
CA TYR A 79 10.44 6.74 6.20
C TYR A 79 10.83 5.67 7.22
N PRO A 80 11.85 5.93 8.06
CA PRO A 80 12.18 5.09 9.21
C PRO A 80 11.13 5.22 10.31
N VAL A 81 10.80 4.10 10.96
CA VAL A 81 9.80 3.99 12.03
C VAL A 81 10.49 3.88 13.39
N ARG A 82 11.45 2.96 13.52
CA ARG A 82 12.12 2.65 14.78
C ARG A 82 13.56 2.21 14.50
N LEU A 83 14.46 2.54 15.41
CA LEU A 83 15.84 2.07 15.39
C LEU A 83 16.15 1.41 16.73
N GLU A 84 16.53 0.14 16.69
CA GLU A 84 16.89 -0.67 17.87
C GLU A 84 18.37 -1.03 17.82
N ALA A 85 19.10 -0.78 18.91
CA ALA A 85 20.47 -1.26 19.10
C ALA A 85 20.46 -2.30 20.24
N GLY A 86 20.48 -3.58 19.89
CA GLY A 86 20.18 -4.65 20.84
C GLY A 86 18.75 -4.51 21.36
N ASP A 87 18.58 -4.40 22.68
CA ASP A 87 17.27 -4.24 23.34
C ASP A 87 16.86 -2.77 23.60
N ARG A 88 17.59 -1.80 23.05
CA ARG A 88 17.33 -0.37 23.32
C ARG A 88 16.89 0.40 22.08
N ASP A 89 15.88 1.22 22.27
CA ASP A 89 15.46 2.20 21.28
C ASP A 89 16.44 3.37 21.22
N VAL A 90 16.98 3.58 20.02
CA VAL A 90 17.85 4.70 19.73
C VAL A 90 17.03 5.82 19.11
N LYS A 91 17.11 7.02 19.70
CA LYS A 91 16.51 8.21 19.11
C LYS A 91 17.30 8.60 17.87
N PHE A 92 16.59 8.90 16.79
CA PHE A 92 17.19 9.32 15.53
C PHE A 92 16.47 10.55 14.96
N LYS A 93 17.17 11.24 14.05
CA LYS A 93 16.63 12.30 13.20
C LYS A 93 16.72 11.85 11.75
N THR A 94 15.63 12.07 11.02
CA THR A 94 15.52 11.70 9.61
C THR A 94 15.78 12.91 8.73
N TYR A 95 16.59 12.71 7.69
CA TYR A 95 16.78 13.63 6.57
C TYR A 95 16.35 12.95 5.27
N ALA A 96 16.30 13.70 4.16
CA ALA A 96 15.81 13.17 2.89
C ALA A 96 16.58 11.93 2.38
N THR A 97 17.89 11.87 2.62
CA THR A 97 18.76 10.80 2.09
C THR A 97 19.44 9.96 3.18
N LYS A 98 19.33 10.37 4.45
CA LYS A 98 20.05 9.75 5.54
C LYS A 98 19.32 9.83 6.88
N LEU A 99 19.67 8.92 7.77
CA LEU A 99 19.31 8.92 9.18
C LEU A 99 20.53 9.33 9.99
N LYS A 100 20.31 10.08 11.07
CA LYS A 100 21.34 10.48 12.03
C LYS A 100 20.94 10.12 13.45
N CYS A 101 21.84 9.50 14.20
CA CYS A 101 21.62 9.13 15.60
C CYS A 101 22.92 9.19 16.42
N ASP A 102 22.77 9.28 17.74
CA ASP A 102 23.89 9.30 18.68
C ASP A 102 24.34 7.86 19.04
N TYR A 103 24.47 7.00 18.02
CA TYR A 103 24.88 5.60 18.14
C TYR A 103 25.70 5.18 16.93
N SER A 104 26.72 4.33 17.14
CA SER A 104 27.49 3.71 16.06
C SER A 104 27.68 2.24 16.37
N GLY A 105 27.53 1.40 15.36
CA GLY A 105 27.56 -0.05 15.48
C GLY A 105 26.34 -0.73 14.81
N PRO A 106 26.17 -2.04 15.03
CA PRO A 106 25.06 -2.80 14.48
C PRO A 106 23.75 -2.40 15.15
N ALA A 107 22.73 -2.14 14.32
CA ALA A 107 21.39 -1.80 14.76
C ALA A 107 20.36 -2.43 13.83
N LYS A 108 19.12 -2.54 14.28
CA LYS A 108 17.99 -3.00 13.50
C LYS A 108 17.10 -1.81 13.18
N LEU A 109 16.94 -1.52 11.88
CA LEU A 109 16.12 -0.43 11.38
C LEU A 109 14.77 -0.97 10.94
N TYR A 110 13.69 -0.49 11.55
CA TYR A 110 12.34 -0.70 11.09
C TYR A 110 11.94 0.48 10.21
N TYR A 111 11.49 0.20 8.99
CA TYR A 111 11.15 1.24 8.03
C TYR A 111 9.86 0.93 7.29
N ALA A 112 9.16 2.00 6.91
CA ALA A 112 8.06 1.93 5.97
C ALA A 112 8.62 1.89 4.54
N TYR A 113 8.10 1.01 3.69
CA TYR A 113 8.55 0.88 2.31
C TYR A 113 7.42 0.83 1.29
N LEU A 114 7.78 1.16 0.06
CA LEU A 114 6.96 0.93 -1.12
C LEU A 114 7.51 -0.29 -1.89
N PRO A 115 6.66 -1.25 -2.29
CA PRO A 115 7.08 -2.36 -3.14
C PRO A 115 7.70 -1.87 -4.44
N SER A 116 8.74 -2.58 -4.87
CA SER A 116 9.61 -2.17 -5.97
C SER A 116 9.01 -2.46 -7.35
N SER A 117 8.04 -3.38 -7.41
CA SER A 117 7.38 -3.82 -8.63
C SER A 117 5.87 -3.59 -8.56
N ASP A 118 5.31 -3.15 -9.68
CA ASP A 118 3.87 -3.12 -9.90
C ASP A 118 3.33 -4.54 -10.09
N PHE A 119 2.08 -4.78 -9.68
CA PHE A 119 1.41 -6.07 -9.82
C PHE A 119 0.94 -6.31 -11.25
N ALA A 120 1.18 -7.53 -11.73
CA ALA A 120 0.57 -8.07 -12.94
C ALA A 120 -0.82 -8.68 -12.66
N PHE A 121 -1.56 -8.96 -13.72
CA PHE A 121 -2.93 -9.46 -13.64
C PHE A 121 -3.08 -10.79 -12.86
N ALA A 122 -2.08 -11.67 -12.95
CA ALA A 122 -2.07 -12.95 -12.25
C ALA A 122 -1.53 -12.87 -10.82
N ASP A 123 -1.00 -11.72 -10.41
CA ASP A 123 -0.32 -11.58 -9.13
C ASP A 123 -1.30 -11.59 -7.96
N SER A 124 -0.76 -11.95 -6.81
CA SER A 124 -1.48 -11.93 -5.53
C SER A 124 -1.05 -10.73 -4.70
N ILE A 125 -2.05 -10.00 -4.20
CA ILE A 125 -1.88 -8.99 -3.16
C ILE A 125 -2.03 -9.70 -1.81
N ASN A 126 -0.93 -9.80 -1.08
CA ASN A 126 -0.82 -10.49 0.20
C ASN A 126 -0.82 -9.49 1.38
N ASP A 127 -1.76 -8.54 1.38
CA ASP A 127 -2.01 -7.66 2.51
C ASP A 127 -3.36 -8.04 3.16
N ALA A 128 -3.29 -8.66 4.34
CA ALA A 128 -4.49 -9.10 5.07
C ALA A 128 -5.35 -7.93 5.60
N ARG A 129 -4.80 -6.72 5.64
CA ARG A 129 -5.51 -5.52 6.10
C ARG A 129 -6.42 -4.97 5.02
N ILE A 130 -6.10 -5.21 3.76
CA ILE A 130 -6.85 -4.68 2.61
C ILE A 130 -7.89 -5.73 2.19
N THR A 131 -9.06 -5.29 1.75
CA THR A 131 -10.11 -6.16 1.21
C THR A 131 -10.32 -5.91 -0.28
N SER A 132 -10.83 -6.90 -1.02
CA SER A 132 -11.10 -6.75 -2.45
C SER A 132 -12.10 -5.63 -2.72
N GLN A 133 -13.10 -5.48 -1.87
CA GLN A 133 -14.13 -4.45 -1.99
C GLN A 133 -13.54 -3.03 -1.93
N VAL A 134 -12.61 -2.78 -1.00
CA VAL A 134 -11.94 -1.47 -0.88
C VAL A 134 -11.06 -1.20 -2.10
N MET A 135 -10.32 -2.22 -2.56
CA MET A 135 -9.53 -2.10 -3.80
C MET A 135 -10.43 -1.80 -5.00
N CYS A 136 -11.52 -2.54 -5.15
CA CYS A 136 -12.48 -2.38 -6.24
C CYS A 136 -13.09 -0.96 -6.25
N ALA A 137 -13.50 -0.45 -5.09
CA ALA A 137 -14.02 0.92 -4.98
C ALA A 137 -12.97 1.96 -5.41
N GLY A 138 -11.73 1.86 -4.93
CA GLY A 138 -10.66 2.77 -5.34
C GLY A 138 -10.34 2.68 -6.83
N VAL A 139 -10.28 1.46 -7.39
CA VAL A 139 -9.99 1.22 -8.81
C VAL A 139 -11.06 1.82 -9.71
N LEU A 140 -12.33 1.65 -9.35
CA LEU A 140 -13.44 2.24 -10.09
C LEU A 140 -13.47 3.76 -9.97
N ALA A 141 -13.19 4.30 -8.78
CA ALA A 141 -13.09 5.74 -8.57
C ALA A 141 -12.06 6.36 -9.51
N GLU A 142 -10.84 5.80 -9.55
CA GLU A 142 -9.75 6.26 -10.41
C GLU A 142 -10.07 6.07 -11.90
N TYR A 143 -10.65 4.92 -12.26
CA TYR A 143 -11.07 4.64 -13.64
C TYR A 143 -12.10 5.65 -14.15
N TYR A 144 -13.17 5.88 -13.39
CA TYR A 144 -14.21 6.84 -13.80
C TYR A 144 -13.69 8.28 -13.79
N PHE A 145 -12.78 8.60 -12.87
CA PHE A 145 -12.11 9.90 -12.84
C PHE A 145 -11.30 10.16 -14.11
N GLN A 146 -10.46 9.21 -14.54
CA GLN A 146 -9.68 9.29 -15.77
C GLN A 146 -10.57 9.40 -17.02
N ASN A 147 -11.74 8.75 -17.01
CA ASN A 147 -12.73 8.82 -18.08
C ASN A 147 -13.70 10.02 -17.95
N LYS A 148 -13.46 10.94 -17.00
CA LYS A 148 -14.24 12.18 -16.79
C LYS A 148 -15.71 11.94 -16.40
N VAL A 149 -16.03 10.78 -15.83
CA VAL A 149 -17.36 10.44 -15.29
C VAL A 149 -17.38 10.73 -13.79
N PHE A 150 -17.44 12.02 -13.44
CA PHE A 150 -17.16 12.48 -12.07
C PHE A 150 -18.18 12.04 -11.02
N ASP A 151 -19.45 11.89 -11.39
CA ASP A 151 -20.49 11.48 -10.42
C ASP A 151 -20.26 10.06 -9.92
N LEU A 152 -19.98 9.12 -10.83
CA LEU A 152 -19.62 7.75 -10.46
C LEU A 152 -18.28 7.70 -9.74
N ALA A 153 -17.28 8.45 -10.22
CA ALA A 153 -15.97 8.53 -9.58
C ALA A 153 -16.10 8.96 -8.11
N LYS A 154 -16.90 9.99 -7.85
CA LYS A 154 -17.16 10.51 -6.49
C LYS A 154 -17.89 9.49 -5.62
N SER A 155 -18.88 8.79 -6.17
CA SER A 155 -19.60 7.75 -5.43
C SER A 155 -18.65 6.65 -4.95
N PHE A 156 -17.80 6.14 -5.84
CA PHE A 156 -16.83 5.09 -5.50
C PHE A 156 -15.69 5.61 -4.60
N ASP A 157 -15.27 6.87 -4.72
CA ASP A 157 -14.28 7.49 -3.81
C ASP A 157 -14.82 7.58 -2.38
N LEU A 158 -16.11 7.89 -2.20
CA LEU A 158 -16.75 7.89 -0.87
C LEU A 158 -16.72 6.49 -0.24
N ASP A 159 -17.08 5.46 -0.99
CA ASP A 159 -17.04 4.07 -0.53
C ASP A 159 -15.61 3.61 -0.21
N TYR A 160 -14.65 4.00 -1.06
CA TYR A 160 -13.23 3.72 -0.86
C TYR A 160 -12.71 4.35 0.44
N ARG A 161 -12.96 5.64 0.66
CA ARG A 161 -12.56 6.35 1.88
C ARG A 161 -13.24 5.80 3.13
N ALA A 162 -14.54 5.47 3.03
CA ALA A 162 -15.27 4.83 4.12
C ALA A 162 -14.62 3.48 4.48
N GLY A 163 -14.32 2.66 3.48
CA GLY A 163 -13.61 1.40 3.65
C GLY A 163 -12.24 1.55 4.31
N LEU A 164 -11.39 2.46 3.81
CA LEU A 164 -10.08 2.75 4.38
C LEU A 164 -10.14 3.23 5.84
N SER A 165 -11.15 4.04 6.17
CA SER A 165 -11.34 4.53 7.53
C SER A 165 -11.53 3.39 8.54
N VAL A 166 -12.26 2.34 8.16
CA VAL A 166 -12.47 1.13 8.98
C VAL A 166 -11.17 0.34 9.12
N LEU A 167 -10.39 0.22 8.04
CA LEU A 167 -9.15 -0.55 8.04
C LEU A 167 -8.08 0.07 8.95
N LYS A 168 -8.03 1.40 9.07
CA LYS A 168 -7.06 2.11 9.93
C LYS A 168 -7.13 1.72 11.41
N TYR A 169 -8.30 1.27 11.88
CA TYR A 169 -8.53 0.95 13.29
C TYR A 169 -8.53 -0.54 13.60
N LYS A 170 -8.65 -1.42 12.60
CA LYS A 170 -8.64 -2.88 12.81
C LYS A 170 -7.21 -3.35 13.12
N GLY A 171 -7.04 -4.05 14.25
CA GLY A 171 -5.75 -4.64 14.67
C GLY A 171 -4.85 -3.75 15.51
N ARG A 172 -5.22 -2.50 15.81
CA ARG A 172 -4.53 -1.71 16.83
C ARG A 172 -4.97 -2.18 18.21
N SER A 173 -4.01 -2.39 19.11
CA SER A 173 -4.31 -2.57 20.53
C SER A 173 -5.04 -1.33 21.03
N MET A 174 -6.29 -1.50 21.48
CA MET A 174 -7.02 -0.44 22.15
C MET A 174 -6.38 -0.22 23.52
N PHE A 175 -5.61 0.85 23.65
CA PHE A 175 -5.14 1.29 24.96
C PHE A 175 -6.30 2.00 25.65
N LEU A 176 -7.04 1.25 26.47
CA LEU A 176 -7.89 1.84 27.48
C LEU A 176 -6.98 2.61 28.44
N LYS A 177 -7.23 3.91 28.61
CA LYS A 177 -6.54 4.66 29.67
C LYS A 177 -6.95 4.03 31.00
N ASP A 178 -5.97 3.61 31.79
CA ASP A 178 -6.22 3.20 33.17
C ASP A 178 -6.89 4.35 33.94
N GLY A 179 -8.05 4.05 34.54
CA GLY A 179 -8.67 4.84 35.60
C GLY A 179 -9.46 6.08 35.16
N ARG A 180 -10.77 5.90 34.95
CA ARG A 180 -11.83 6.75 35.56
C ARG A 180 -13.05 5.86 35.83
N TRP A 181 -12.95 5.07 36.90
CA TRP A 181 -14.11 4.51 37.60
C TRP A 181 -14.26 5.32 38.88
#